data_AF-A0A970WXZ7-F1
#
_entry.id   AF-A0A970WXZ7-F1
#
_cell.length_a   1.000
_cell.length_b   1.000
_cell.length_c   1.000
_cell.angle_alpha   90.00
_cell.angle_beta   90.00
_cell.angle_gamma   90.00
#
_symmetry.space_group_name_H-M   'P 1'
#
loop_
_entity.id
_entity.type
_entity.pdbx_description
1 polymer ?
#
loop_
_entity_poly.entity_id
_entity_poly.type
_entity_poly.pdbx_seq_one_letter_code
_entity_poly.pdbx_strand_id
1 'polypeptide(L)'
;MKRSTIFFTLVLLLAFMFSLSACSSKIESISVNDEIINAAVEDGKVEIGELKLTLNLKNGTKEQIDVTPAMISSGDISKLTSPGSYDLTFSYEGLEVTITFVIPNPTVVGIAVDNNSVTEAQKKEIFDLRDIIVK
;
A
#
# COMPACT_ATOMS: atom_id res chain seq x y z
N MET A 1 14.08 26.04 -60.72
CA MET A 1 14.33 26.21 -59.27
C MET A 1 13.09 26.06 -58.37
N LYS A 2 11.84 26.19 -58.86
CA LYS A 2 10.62 26.13 -58.00
C LYS A 2 10.20 24.73 -57.50
N ARG A 3 10.59 23.64 -58.17
CA ARG A 3 10.15 22.27 -57.81
C ARG A 3 10.92 21.66 -56.63
N SER A 4 12.19 22.04 -56.44
CA SER A 4 13.03 21.55 -55.34
C SER A 4 12.61 22.16 -53.99
N THR A 5 12.28 23.46 -53.98
CA THR A 5 11.77 24.14 -52.79
C THR A 5 10.43 23.59 -52.32
N ILE A 6 9.52 23.22 -53.23
CA ILE A 6 8.21 22.63 -52.88
C ILE A 6 8.38 21.28 -52.18
N PHE A 7 9.28 20.43 -52.69
CA PHE A 7 9.56 19.12 -52.08
C PHE A 7 10.21 19.27 -50.70
N PHE A 8 11.15 20.21 -50.58
CA PHE A 8 11.80 20.51 -49.31
C PHE A 8 10.81 21.08 -48.27
N THR A 9 9.90 21.97 -48.68
CA THR A 9 8.84 22.47 -47.80
C THR A 9 7.82 21.40 -47.42
N LEU A 10 7.49 20.47 -48.32
CA LEU A 10 6.55 19.37 -48.03
C LEU A 10 7.14 18.38 -47.02
N VAL A 11 8.42 18.04 -47.16
CA VAL A 11 9.15 17.17 -46.22
C VAL A 11 9.31 17.84 -44.85
N LEU A 12 9.58 19.15 -44.81
CA LEU A 12 9.66 19.92 -43.56
C LEU A 12 8.31 19.99 -42.83
N LEU A 13 7.21 20.10 -43.56
CA LEU A 13 5.84 20.17 -43.01
C LEU A 13 5.37 18.79 -42.52
N LEU A 14 5.77 17.71 -43.19
CA LEU A 14 5.59 16.33 -42.72
C LEU A 14 6.40 16.05 -41.45
N ALA A 15 7.66 16.50 -41.38
CA ALA A 15 8.49 16.35 -40.19
C ALA A 15 7.92 17.13 -38.97
N PHE A 16 7.26 18.26 -39.19
CA PHE A 16 6.60 19.04 -38.14
C PHE A 16 5.31 18.37 -37.60
N MET A 17 4.68 17.48 -38.38
CA MET A 17 3.53 16.69 -37.93
C MET A 17 3.95 15.49 -37.07
N PHE A 18 5.18 14.99 -37.22
CA PHE A 18 5.71 13.87 -36.42
C PHE A 18 6.21 14.28 -35.02
N SER A 19 6.35 15.58 -34.73
CA SER A 19 6.87 16.06 -33.43
C SER A 19 5.79 16.38 -32.38
N LEU A 20 4.50 16.36 -32.73
CA LEU A 20 3.41 16.66 -31.78
C LEU A 20 2.94 15.46 -30.95
N SER A 21 3.52 14.27 -31.12
CA SER A 21 3.21 13.12 -30.24
C SER A 21 3.95 13.16 -28.90
N ALA A 22 4.29 14.34 -28.40
CA ALA A 22 4.63 14.52 -26.99
C ALA A 22 3.32 14.44 -26.19
N CYS A 23 2.88 13.20 -25.96
CA CYS A 23 1.82 12.90 -25.03
C CYS A 23 2.31 13.34 -23.63
N SER A 24 1.93 14.54 -23.20
CA SER A 24 2.08 14.93 -21.80
C SER A 24 1.04 14.11 -21.03
N SER A 25 1.45 12.92 -20.60
CA SER A 25 0.61 11.97 -19.88
C SER A 25 0.21 12.59 -18.54
N LYS A 26 -0.83 13.41 -18.53
CA LYS A 26 -1.37 13.98 -17.30
C LYS A 26 -2.11 12.87 -16.56
N ILE A 27 -1.89 12.76 -15.25
CA ILE A 27 -2.64 11.84 -14.39
C ILE A 27 -4.11 12.24 -14.44
N GLU A 28 -4.97 11.25 -14.64
CA GLU A 28 -6.42 11.40 -14.68
C GLU A 28 -7.06 11.01 -13.36
N SER A 29 -6.64 9.88 -12.80
CA SER A 29 -7.13 9.38 -11.51
C SER A 29 -6.10 8.47 -10.85
N ILE A 30 -6.26 8.27 -9.55
CA ILE A 30 -5.49 7.29 -8.77
C ILE A 30 -6.43 6.22 -8.23
N SER A 31 -5.91 5.01 -8.06
CA SER A 31 -6.65 3.85 -7.55
C SER A 31 -5.68 2.90 -6.85
N VAL A 32 -6.15 2.10 -5.91
CA VAL A 32 -5.36 1.02 -5.30
C VAL A 32 -5.98 -0.31 -5.70
N ASN A 33 -5.15 -1.32 -5.90
CA ASN A 33 -5.64 -2.65 -6.23
C ASN A 33 -6.10 -3.38 -4.95
N ASP A 34 -7.36 -3.80 -4.93
CA ASP A 34 -7.99 -4.50 -3.79
C ASP A 34 -7.27 -5.80 -3.41
N GLU A 35 -6.56 -6.44 -4.35
CA GLU A 35 -5.77 -7.66 -4.09
C GLU A 35 -4.59 -7.43 -3.13
N ILE A 36 -3.99 -6.23 -3.16
CA ILE A 36 -2.85 -5.88 -2.29
C ILE A 36 -3.32 -5.64 -0.85
N ILE A 37 -4.57 -5.19 -0.68
CA ILE A 37 -5.16 -4.86 0.63
C ILE A 37 -5.23 -6.10 1.53
N ASN A 38 -5.53 -7.27 0.96
CA ASN A 38 -5.63 -8.52 1.72
C ASN A 38 -4.25 -9.13 2.04
N ALA A 39 -3.25 -8.88 1.19
CA ALA A 39 -1.89 -9.40 1.38
C ALA A 39 -1.11 -8.63 2.45
N ALA A 40 -1.26 -7.29 2.49
CA ALA A 40 -0.51 -6.43 3.42
C ALA A 40 -0.93 -6.58 4.90
N VAL A 41 -1.85 -7.48 5.23
CA VAL A 41 -2.46 -7.65 6.56
C VAL A 41 -1.99 -8.95 7.25
N GLU A 42 -1.04 -9.68 6.66
CA GLU A 42 -0.43 -10.84 7.33
C GLU A 42 0.15 -10.46 8.71
N ASP A 43 -0.12 -11.29 9.73
CA ASP A 43 0.25 -11.08 11.13
C ASP A 43 -0.33 -9.86 11.86
N GLY A 44 -1.45 -9.30 11.37
CA GLY A 44 -2.21 -8.26 12.07
C GLY A 44 -1.50 -6.91 12.12
N LYS A 45 -0.54 -6.68 11.20
CA LYS A 45 0.14 -5.41 10.97
C LYS A 45 0.02 -5.06 9.50
N VAL A 46 -0.07 -3.76 9.20
CA VAL A 46 -0.03 -3.27 7.81
C VAL A 46 1.36 -2.71 7.49
N GLU A 47 2.09 -3.39 6.61
CA GLU A 47 3.36 -2.88 6.10
C GLU A 47 3.13 -1.98 4.87
N ILE A 48 3.22 -0.66 5.07
CA ILE A 48 2.97 0.35 4.03
C ILE A 48 3.86 0.18 2.79
N GLY A 49 5.07 -0.39 2.97
CA GLY A 49 6.05 -0.56 1.89
C GLY A 49 5.61 -1.51 0.78
N GLU A 50 4.63 -2.39 1.03
CA GLU A 50 4.10 -3.31 0.02
C GLU A 50 2.91 -2.74 -0.75
N LEU A 51 2.36 -1.61 -0.30
CA LEU A 51 1.22 -0.98 -0.94
C LEU A 51 1.66 -0.28 -2.23
N LYS A 52 0.94 -0.55 -3.32
CA LYS A 52 1.13 0.13 -4.61
C LYS A 52 -0.11 0.94 -4.99
N LEU A 53 0.14 2.18 -5.41
CA LEU A 53 -0.87 3.04 -6.01
C LEU A 53 -0.81 2.92 -7.52
N THR A 54 -1.95 2.71 -8.16
CA THR A 54 -2.11 2.70 -9.61
C THR A 54 -2.54 4.08 -10.09
N LEU A 55 -1.69 4.71 -10.90
CA LEU A 55 -1.94 5.95 -11.60
C LEU A 55 -2.59 5.64 -12.95
N ASN A 56 -3.80 6.14 -13.19
CA ASN A 56 -4.43 6.06 -14.50
C ASN A 56 -4.13 7.37 -15.25
N LEU A 57 -3.41 7.27 -16.36
CA LEU A 57 -3.02 8.42 -17.18
C LEU A 57 -4.05 8.66 -18.28
N LYS A 58 -4.23 9.92 -18.68
CA LYS A 58 -5.21 10.31 -19.73
C LYS A 58 -4.99 9.65 -21.09
N ASN A 59 -3.79 9.14 -21.34
CA ASN A 59 -3.46 8.42 -22.57
C ASN A 59 -3.91 6.95 -22.53
N GLY A 60 -4.59 6.51 -21.46
CA GLY A 60 -5.06 5.14 -21.25
C GLY A 60 -4.01 4.22 -20.62
N THR A 61 -2.78 4.69 -20.41
CA THR A 61 -1.73 3.92 -19.73
C THR A 61 -1.96 3.90 -18.23
N LYS A 62 -1.48 2.85 -17.57
CA LYS A 62 -1.44 2.73 -16.12
C LYS A 62 -0.01 2.60 -15.63
N GLU A 63 0.33 3.31 -14.57
CA GLU A 63 1.62 3.20 -13.88
C GLU A 63 1.40 2.80 -12.43
N GLN A 64 2.34 2.05 -11.86
CA GLN A 64 2.32 1.69 -10.45
C GLN A 64 3.48 2.37 -9.73
N ILE A 65 3.16 3.00 -8.61
CA ILE A 65 4.15 3.61 -7.74
C ILE A 65 4.03 3.00 -6.34
N ASP A 66 5.15 2.90 -5.64
CA ASP A 66 5.16 2.47 -4.26
C ASP A 66 4.59 3.58 -3.37
N VAL A 67 3.72 3.20 -2.44
CA VAL A 67 3.14 4.13 -1.49
C VAL A 67 4.21 4.52 -0.47
N THR A 68 4.34 5.82 -0.23
CA THR A 68 5.22 6.34 0.81
C THR A 68 4.40 6.90 1.97
N PRO A 69 4.94 6.95 3.20
CA PRO A 69 4.24 7.53 4.34
C PRO A 69 3.79 8.99 4.12
N ALA A 70 4.48 9.75 3.26
CA ALA A 70 4.11 11.12 2.93
C ALA A 70 2.81 11.23 2.10
N MET A 71 2.38 10.15 1.46
CA MET A 71 1.12 10.09 0.71
C MET A 71 -0.08 9.76 1.60
N ILE A 72 0.15 9.37 2.86
CA ILE A 72 -0.89 8.96 3.80
C ILE A 72 -1.03 10.06 4.86
N SER A 73 -2.25 10.35 5.28
CA SER A 73 -2.46 11.28 6.38
C SER A 73 -1.79 10.75 7.67
N SER A 74 -1.12 11.62 8.43
CA SER A 74 -0.43 11.22 9.66
C SER A 74 -1.38 10.63 10.72
N GLY A 75 -2.66 11.02 10.68
CA GLY A 75 -3.70 10.49 11.54
C GLY A 75 -4.15 9.07 11.18
N ASP A 76 -3.93 8.63 9.94
CA ASP A 76 -4.31 7.29 9.50
C ASP A 76 -3.19 6.25 9.70
N ILE A 77 -1.92 6.68 9.67
CA ILE A 77 -0.76 5.80 9.92
C ILE A 77 -0.83 5.18 11.32
N SER A 78 -1.28 5.93 12.33
CA SER A 78 -1.36 5.41 13.71
C SER A 78 -2.43 4.33 13.88
N LYS A 79 -3.48 4.36 13.06
CA LYS A 79 -4.59 3.39 13.08
C LYS A 79 -4.18 2.01 12.57
N LEU A 80 -3.13 1.94 11.75
CA LEU A 80 -2.61 0.72 11.16
C LEU A 80 -1.87 -0.22 12.14
N THR A 81 -1.83 0.13 13.42
CA THR A 81 -1.09 -0.61 14.46
C THR A 81 -1.97 -1.51 15.32
N SER A 82 -3.29 -1.49 15.12
CA SER A 82 -4.25 -2.26 15.91
C SER A 82 -5.32 -2.92 15.04
N PRO A 83 -5.88 -4.08 15.44
CA PRO A 83 -7.04 -4.68 14.79
C PRO A 83 -8.23 -3.72 14.73
N GLY A 84 -8.92 -3.69 13.58
CA GLY A 84 -10.05 -2.80 13.36
C GLY A 84 -10.32 -2.51 11.89
N SER A 85 -11.38 -1.73 11.64
CA SER A 85 -11.72 -1.22 10.31
C SER A 85 -11.38 0.26 10.24
N TYR A 86 -10.61 0.67 9.23
CA TYR A 86 -10.11 2.03 9.12
C TYR A 86 -10.17 2.53 7.69
N ASP A 87 -10.66 3.75 7.51
CA ASP A 87 -10.57 4.45 6.24
C ASP A 87 -9.23 5.18 6.18
N LEU A 88 -8.46 4.90 5.14
CA LEU A 88 -7.16 5.49 4.84
C LEU A 88 -7.29 6.31 3.56
N THR A 89 -6.86 7.56 3.64
CA THR A 89 -6.83 8.45 2.48
C THR A 89 -5.41 8.60 1.98
N PHE A 90 -5.22 8.32 0.68
CA PHE A 90 -3.96 8.49 -0.02
C PHE A 90 -4.06 9.70 -0.95
N SER A 91 -3.07 10.59 -0.89
CA SER A 91 -3.02 11.80 -1.71
C SER A 91 -1.77 11.81 -2.59
N TYR A 92 -1.94 12.07 -3.89
CA TYR A 92 -0.85 12.16 -4.85
C TYR A 92 -1.15 13.23 -5.91
N GLU A 93 -0.25 14.20 -6.10
CA GLU A 93 -0.41 15.33 -7.03
C GLU A 93 -1.77 16.07 -6.95
N GLY A 94 -2.37 16.14 -5.75
CA GLY A 94 -3.66 16.79 -5.52
C GLY A 94 -4.89 15.95 -5.83
N LEU A 95 -4.70 14.67 -6.17
CA LEU A 95 -5.75 13.65 -6.25
C LEU A 95 -5.78 12.84 -4.96
N GLU A 96 -6.98 12.39 -4.57
CA GLU A 96 -7.18 11.62 -3.35
C GLU A 96 -7.99 10.36 -3.62
N VAL A 97 -7.67 9.28 -2.90
CA VAL A 97 -8.45 8.05 -2.86
C VAL A 97 -8.55 7.56 -1.43
N THR A 98 -9.77 7.19 -1.03
CA THR A 98 -10.05 6.65 0.32
C THR A 98 -10.41 5.19 0.21
N ILE A 99 -9.85 4.39 1.11
CA ILE A 99 -9.98 2.94 1.10
C ILE A 99 -10.18 2.45 2.52
N THR A 100 -11.11 1.52 2.69
CA THR A 100 -11.33 0.85 3.96
C THR A 100 -10.41 -0.37 4.08
N PHE A 101 -9.57 -0.37 5.10
CA PHE A 101 -8.74 -1.49 5.50
C PHE A 101 -9.38 -2.22 6.67
N VAL A 102 -9.27 -3.55 6.68
CA VAL A 102 -9.74 -4.41 7.78
C VAL A 102 -8.56 -5.21 8.31
N ILE A 103 -8.12 -4.87 9.52
CA ILE A 103 -7.06 -5.60 10.24
C ILE A 103 -7.75 -6.61 11.16
N PRO A 104 -7.60 -7.93 10.91
CA PRO A 104 -8.24 -8.96 11.70
C PRO A 104 -7.62 -9.02 13.10
N ASN A 105 -8.41 -9.51 14.06
CA ASN A 105 -7.88 -9.80 15.38
C ASN A 105 -6.86 -10.95 15.29
N PRO A 106 -5.76 -10.90 16.05
CA PRO A 106 -4.82 -12.01 16.12
C PRO A 106 -5.56 -13.25 16.64
N THR A 107 -5.41 -14.36 15.93
CA THR A 107 -5.96 -15.65 16.38
C THR A 107 -4.93 -16.29 17.31
N VAL A 108 -5.33 -16.62 18.55
CA VAL A 108 -4.44 -17.33 19.48
C VAL A 108 -4.30 -18.78 19.02
N VAL A 109 -3.13 -19.17 18.50
CA VAL A 109 -2.88 -20.52 17.95
C VAL A 109 -2.32 -21.50 19.00
N GLY A 110 -1.92 -21.00 20.17
CA GLY A 110 -1.41 -21.86 21.24
C GLY A 110 -1.14 -21.10 22.53
N ILE A 111 -1.26 -21.83 23.64
CA ILE A 111 -0.84 -21.37 24.96
C ILE A 111 0.44 -22.14 25.28
N ALA A 112 1.56 -21.43 25.39
CA ALA A 112 2.81 -22.02 25.87
C ALA A 112 2.90 -21.80 27.38
N VAL A 113 3.04 -22.88 28.15
CA VAL A 113 3.30 -22.82 29.59
C VAL A 113 4.81 -22.75 29.79
N ASP A 114 5.28 -21.71 30.48
CA ASP A 114 6.68 -21.63 30.90
C ASP A 114 6.96 -22.69 31.97
N ASN A 115 7.64 -23.76 31.57
CA ASN A 115 7.97 -24.89 32.43
C ASN A 115 8.92 -24.52 33.59
N ASN A 116 9.58 -23.36 33.57
CA ASN A 116 10.35 -22.89 34.74
C ASN A 116 9.44 -22.61 35.95
N SER A 117 8.17 -22.24 35.73
CA SER A 117 7.18 -22.02 36.78
C SER A 117 6.72 -23.35 37.41
N VAL A 118 6.85 -24.45 36.68
CA VAL A 118 6.41 -25.79 37.10
C VAL A 118 7.46 -26.44 38.02
N THR A 119 8.74 -26.18 37.78
CA THR A 119 9.85 -26.69 38.62
C THR A 119 9.84 -26.15 40.05
N GLU A 120 9.37 -24.91 40.27
CA GLU A 120 9.24 -24.33 41.62
C GLU A 120 7.96 -24.80 42.34
N ALA A 121 6.90 -25.16 41.60
CA ALA A 121 5.67 -25.71 42.17
C ALA A 121 5.80 -27.17 42.63
N GLN A 122 6.72 -27.94 42.03
CA GLN A 122 6.98 -29.34 42.40
C GLN A 122 7.92 -29.51 43.61
N LYS A 123 8.54 -28.42 44.10
CA LYS A 123 9.41 -28.44 45.29
C LYS A 123 8.65 -28.23 46.60
N LYS A 124 7.35 -27.95 46.52
CA LYS A 124 6.44 -27.70 47.64
C LYS A 124 5.57 -28.94 47.80
N GLU A 125 5.54 -29.51 49.00
CA GLU A 125 4.86 -30.78 49.31
C GLU A 125 3.32 -30.72 49.11
N ILE A 126 2.77 -29.53 48.87
CA ILE A 126 1.37 -29.29 48.51
C ILE A 126 1.31 -28.28 47.34
N PHE A 127 0.71 -28.69 46.23
CA PHE A 127 0.42 -27.86 45.06
C PHE A 127 -0.81 -26.97 45.34
N ASP A 128 -0.66 -25.64 45.31
CA ASP A 128 -1.76 -24.68 45.42
C ASP A 128 -2.04 -24.05 44.04
N LEU A 129 -3.28 -24.19 43.56
CA LEU A 129 -3.74 -23.63 42.28
C LEU A 129 -3.61 -22.10 42.21
N ARG A 130 -3.47 -21.41 43.35
CA ARG A 130 -3.26 -19.97 43.45
C ARG A 130 -1.84 -19.54 43.04
N ASP A 131 -0.88 -20.47 42.99
CA ASP A 131 0.51 -20.20 42.61
C ASP A 131 0.70 -20.16 41.08
N ILE A 132 -0.34 -20.50 40.29
CA ILE A 132 -0.31 -20.41 38.83
C ILE A 132 -0.61 -18.96 38.41
N ILE A 133 0.40 -18.23 37.95
CA ILE A 133 0.23 -16.91 37.32
C ILE A 133 -0.02 -17.11 35.83
N VAL A 134 -1.24 -16.85 35.38
CA VAL A 134 -1.57 -16.78 33.95
C VAL A 134 -1.19 -15.38 33.45
N LYS A 135 -0.30 -15.30 32.47
CA LYS A 135 0.03 -14.06 31.74
C LYS A 135 -0.62 -14.06 30.38
#